data_AF-A0A0N5CI81-F1
#
_entry.id   AF-A0A0N5CI81-F1
#
_cell.length_a   1.000
_cell.length_b   1.000
_cell.length_c   1.000
_cell.angle_alpha   90.00
_cell.angle_beta   90.00
_cell.angle_gamma   90.00
#
_symmetry.space_group_name_H-M   'P 1'
#
loop_
_entity.id
_entity.type
_entity.pdbx_description
1 polymer ?
#
loop_
_entity_poly.entity_id
_entity_poly.type
_entity_poly.pdbx_seq_one_letter_code
_entity_poly.pdbx_strand_id
1 'polypeptide(L)'
;LSNSKIAILTKDEKSGNFIDKLTLEGHLDWIRDLSFNKFEDQLLLASASQDTFVRIWSFKSIDNNEMDTEKGENNLKIKEVVFESHNNS
;
A
#
# COMPACT_ATOMS: atom_id res chain seq x y z
N LEU A 1 -16.58 8.72 -5.47
CA LEU A 1 -15.30 8.05 -5.20
C LEU A 1 -14.75 8.63 -3.90
N SER A 2 -14.33 7.80 -2.94
CA SER A 2 -13.71 8.31 -1.71
C SER A 2 -12.27 8.68 -2.00
N ASN A 3 -11.88 9.95 -1.81
CA ASN A 3 -10.50 10.43 -2.00
C ASN A 3 -9.54 10.00 -0.86
N SER A 4 -9.97 9.06 -0.03
CA SER A 4 -9.22 8.51 1.10
C SER A 4 -8.66 7.11 0.87
N LYS A 5 -8.93 6.52 -0.31
CA LYS A 5 -8.49 5.16 -0.68
C LYS A 5 -7.44 5.22 -1.79
N ILE A 6 -6.47 4.30 -1.75
CA ILE A 6 -5.46 4.16 -2.80
C ILE A 6 -5.70 2.84 -3.52
N ALA A 7 -5.87 2.88 -4.83
CA ALA A 7 -6.01 1.68 -5.66
C ALA A 7 -4.69 1.33 -6.34
N ILE A 8 -4.28 0.07 -6.26
CA ILE A 8 -3.15 -0.51 -6.99
C ILE A 8 -3.71 -1.29 -8.18
N LEU A 9 -3.35 -0.84 -9.38
CA LEU A 9 -3.78 -1.43 -10.64
C LEU A 9 -2.61 -2.17 -11.30
N THR A 10 -2.88 -3.32 -11.90
CA THR A 10 -1.93 -3.98 -12.80
C THR A 10 -2.48 -4.02 -14.20
N LYS A 11 -1.61 -3.87 -15.19
CA LYS A 11 -1.99 -4.02 -16.59
C LYS A 11 -2.07 -5.50 -16.96
N ASP A 12 -3.20 -5.91 -17.51
CA ASP A 12 -3.33 -7.21 -18.16
C ASP A 12 -2.61 -7.21 -19.50
N GLU A 13 -1.69 -8.15 -19.70
CA GLU A 13 -0.84 -8.18 -20.89
C GLU A 13 -1.61 -8.54 -22.16
N LYS A 14 -2.70 -9.31 -22.03
CA LYS A 14 -3.47 -9.81 -23.18
C LYS A 14 -4.45 -8.77 -23.71
N SER A 15 -5.19 -8.12 -22.82
CA SER A 15 -6.21 -7.12 -23.16
C SER A 15 -5.69 -5.68 -23.11
N GLY A 16 -4.55 -5.45 -22.45
CA GLY A 16 -4.02 -4.11 -22.21
C GLY A 16 -4.79 -3.30 -21.16
N ASN A 17 -5.84 -3.87 -20.58
CA ASN A 17 -6.69 -3.22 -19.59
C ASN A 17 -6.02 -3.17 -18.22
N PHE A 18 -6.34 -2.15 -17.44
CA PHE A 18 -5.97 -2.11 -16.02
C PHE A 18 -6.98 -2.89 -15.20
N ILE A 19 -6.47 -3.74 -14.30
CA ILE A 19 -7.25 -4.54 -13.36
C ILE A 19 -6.89 -4.11 -11.95
N ASP A 20 -7.91 -3.81 -11.14
CA ASP A 20 -7.78 -3.56 -9.72
C ASP A 20 -7.20 -4.79 -9.02
N LYS A 21 -6.05 -4.63 -8.36
CA LYS A 21 -5.42 -5.70 -7.59
C LYS A 21 -5.61 -5.55 -6.09
N LEU A 22 -5.52 -4.33 -5.60
CA LEU A 22 -5.56 -4.05 -4.18
C LEU A 22 -6.08 -2.64 -3.92
N THR A 23 -6.86 -2.49 -2.87
CA THR A 23 -7.27 -1.19 -2.34
C THR A 23 -6.71 -1.04 -0.93
N LEU A 24 -5.95 0.03 -0.72
CA LEU A 24 -5.40 0.41 0.57
C LEU A 24 -6.39 1.35 1.25
N GLU A 25 -6.96 0.89 2.36
CA GLU A 25 -7.96 1.62 3.13
C GLU A 25 -7.40 1.95 4.51
N GLY A 26 -7.62 3.17 4.99
CA GLY A 26 -7.18 3.57 6.33
C GLY A 26 -7.19 5.08 6.58
N HIS A 27 -6.97 5.89 5.54
CA HIS A 27 -7.12 7.34 5.70
C HIS A 27 -8.57 7.73 5.92
N LEU A 28 -8.78 8.69 6.81
CA LEU A 28 -10.12 9.18 7.18
C LEU A 28 -10.50 10.47 6.46
N ASP A 29 -9.55 11.07 5.74
CA ASP A 29 -9.73 12.27 4.94
C ASP A 29 -8.89 12.20 3.65
N TRP A 30 -8.93 13.24 2.83
CA TRP A 30 -8.30 13.29 1.51
C TRP A 30 -6.80 13.09 1.58
N ILE A 31 -6.32 12.16 0.76
CA ILE A 31 -4.90 11.96 0.54
C ILE A 31 -4.38 13.14 -0.28
N ARG A 32 -3.30 13.75 0.21
CA ARG A 32 -2.68 14.94 -0.36
C ARG A 32 -1.40 14.63 -1.13
N ASP A 33 -0.73 13.53 -0.78
CA ASP A 33 0.55 13.15 -1.39
C ASP A 33 0.79 11.63 -1.35
N LEU A 34 1.57 11.14 -2.32
CA LEU A 34 1.98 9.75 -2.47
C LEU A 34 3.45 9.68 -2.91
N SER A 35 4.25 8.87 -2.22
CA SER A 35 5.67 8.69 -2.55
C SER A 35 6.08 7.23 -2.45
N PHE A 36 6.74 6.71 -3.49
CA PHE A 36 7.30 5.36 -3.48
C PHE A 36 8.78 5.40 -3.09
N ASN A 37 9.20 4.39 -2.33
CA ASN A 37 10.60 4.12 -2.04
C ASN A 37 10.87 2.63 -2.13
N LYS A 38 12.02 2.24 -2.70
CA LYS A 38 12.48 0.86 -2.63
C LYS A 38 13.56 0.77 -1.55
N PHE A 39 13.30 -0.07 -0.55
CA PHE A 39 14.22 -0.34 0.53
C PHE A 39 14.49 -1.84 0.58
N GLU A 40 15.72 -2.25 0.28
CA GLU A 40 16.09 -3.65 0.11
C GLU A 40 15.16 -4.37 -0.90
N ASP A 41 14.56 -5.49 -0.50
CA ASP A 41 13.62 -6.29 -1.30
C ASP A 41 12.14 -5.90 -1.10
N GLN A 42 11.90 -4.71 -0.52
CA GLN A 42 10.56 -4.20 -0.26
C GLN A 42 10.29 -2.93 -1.05
N LEU A 43 9.07 -2.82 -1.57
CA LEU A 43 8.52 -1.57 -2.08
C LEU A 43 7.70 -0.93 -0.96
N LEU A 44 8.03 0.31 -0.61
CA LEU A 44 7.30 1.12 0.34
C LEU A 44 6.51 2.18 -0.40
N LEU A 45 5.28 2.43 0.04
CA LEU A 45 4.47 3.57 -0.35
C LEU A 45 4.17 4.39 0.90
N ALA A 46 4.51 5.67 0.87
CA ALA A 46 4.06 6.64 1.85
C ALA A 46 2.85 7.39 1.31
N SER A 47 1.81 7.54 2.14
CA SER A 47 0.65 8.37 1.85
C SER A 47 0.41 9.37 2.97
N ALA A 48 0.25 10.65 2.62
CA ALA A 48 -0.04 11.73 3.56
C ALA A 48 -1.46 12.25 3.32
N SER A 49 -2.22 12.47 4.39
CA SER A 49 -3.62 12.91 4.31
C SER A 49 -3.91 14.10 5.20
N GLN A 50 -5.04 14.75 4.92
CA GLN A 50 -5.63 15.79 5.78
C GLN A 50 -6.12 15.24 7.13
N ASP A 51 -6.18 13.92 7.29
CA ASP A 51 -6.44 13.27 8.58
C ASP A 51 -5.28 13.38 9.59
N THR A 52 -4.24 14.15 9.26
CA THR A 52 -3.02 14.41 10.07
C THR A 52 -2.04 13.25 10.19
N PHE A 53 -2.30 12.14 9.50
CA PHE A 53 -1.43 10.97 9.51
C PHE A 53 -0.69 10.78 8.19
N VAL A 54 0.52 10.23 8.32
CA VAL A 54 1.22 9.56 7.23
C VAL A 54 1.12 8.06 7.45
N ARG A 55 0.74 7.32 6.41
CA ARG A 55 0.71 5.85 6.40
C ARG A 55 1.80 5.30 5.51
N ILE A 56 2.46 4.26 6.01
CA ILE A 56 3.44 3.50 5.24
C ILE A 56 2.86 2.13 4.91
N TRP A 57 2.87 1.78 3.63
CA TRP A 57 2.46 0.50 3.09
C TRP A 57 3.70 -0.24 2.60
N SER A 58 3.95 -1.45 3.10
CA SER A 58 5.04 -2.31 2.61
C SER A 58 4.51 -3.43 1.72
N PHE A 59 5.14 -3.59 0.56
CA PHE A 59 4.92 -4.68 -0.38
C PHE A 59 6.19 -5.52 -0.48
N LYS A 60 6.08 -6.81 -0.17
CA LYS A 60 7.17 -7.78 -0.32
C LYS A 60 6.84 -8.74 -1.46
N SER A 61 7.81 -8.99 -2.33
CA SER A 61 7.71 -10.12 -3.27
C SER A 61 7.72 -11.41 -2.47
N ILE A 62 6.67 -12.21 -2.63
CA ILE A 62 6.65 -13.56 -2.06
C ILE A 62 7.35 -14.44 -3.09
N ASP A 63 8.64 -14.65 -2.89
CA ASP A 63 9.36 -15.66 -3.65
C ASP A 63 8.90 -17.03 -3.12
N ASN A 64 8.41 -17.89 -4.02
CA ASN A 64 7.76 -19.17 -3.70
C ASN A 64 8.69 -20.24 -3.05
N ASN A 65 9.84 -19.85 -2.49
CA ASN A 65 10.79 -20.75 -1.83
C ASN A 65 10.65 -20.82 -0.30
N GLU A 66 9.82 -19.98 0.32
CA GLU A 66 9.48 -20.07 1.75
C GLU A 66 7.98 -20.34 1.93
N MET A 67 7.54 -21.53 1.50
CA MET A 67 6.27 -22.10 1.96
C MET A 67 6.47 -22.74 3.34
N ASP A 68 6.59 -21.91 4.38
CA ASP A 68 6.20 -22.37 5.70
C ASP A 68 4.67 -22.39 5.76
N THR A 69 4.16 -23.60 5.98
CA THR A 69 2.77 -23.99 6.18
C THR A 69 1.95 -22.96 6.95
N GLU A 70 1.03 -22.28 6.27
CA GLU A 70 -0.41 -22.31 6.59
C GLU A 70 -1.24 -21.54 5.56
N LYS A 71 -2.15 -22.31 4.93
CA LYS A 71 -3.33 -21.94 4.13
C LYS A 71 -3.17 -20.89 3.03
N GLY A 72 -3.32 -21.39 1.80
CA GLY A 72 -3.35 -20.65 0.56
C GLY A 72 -4.36 -19.51 0.56
N GLU A 73 -3.81 -18.31 0.59
CA GLU A 73 -4.37 -17.08 0.04
C GLU A 73 -3.15 -16.33 -0.54
N ASN A 74 -3.30 -15.66 -1.68
CA ASN A 74 -2.24 -14.88 -2.33
C ASN A 74 -1.90 -13.61 -1.51
N ASN A 75 -1.60 -13.77 -0.23
CA ASN A 75 -1.58 -12.72 0.79
C ASN A 75 -0.25 -11.98 0.75
N LEU A 76 -0.18 -10.92 -0.06
CA LEU A 76 0.70 -9.78 0.20
C LEU A 76 0.55 -9.40 1.68
N LYS A 77 1.58 -9.63 2.49
CA LYS A 77 1.57 -9.24 3.90
C LYS A 77 1.70 -7.72 3.98
N ILE A 78 0.57 -7.03 4.16
CA ILE A 78 0.52 -5.59 4.36
C ILE A 78 0.75 -5.32 5.86
N LYS A 79 1.79 -4.55 6.19
CA LYS A 79 1.96 -3.97 7.53
C LYS A 79 1.69 -2.46 7.42
N GLU A 80 0.74 -1.98 8.20
CA GLU A 80 0.46 -0.55 8.34
C GLU A 80 1.31 0.01 9.49
N VAL A 81 2.01 1.12 9.25
CA VAL A 81 2.64 1.92 10.29
C VAL A 81 2.10 3.34 10.16
N VAL A 82 1.53 3.86 11.25
CA VAL A 82 0.89 5.18 11.33
C VAL A 82 1.82 6.15 12.05
N PHE A 83 2.09 7.31 11.42
CA PHE A 83 2.86 8.39 12.02
C PHE A 83 2.02 9.65 12.14
N GLU A 84 2.06 10.30 13.31
CA GLU A 84 1.36 11.55 13.60
C GLU A 84 2.31 12.74 13.53
N SER A 85 1.97 13.77 12.74
CA SER A 85 2.76 15.00 12.71
C SER A 85 2.48 15.83 13.96
N HIS A 86 3.42 15.88 14.90
CA HIS A 86 3.35 16.79 16.04
C HIS A 86 3.90 18.17 15.62
N ASN A 87 3.01 19.15 15.45
CA ASN A 87 3.41 20.56 15.32
C ASN A 87 3.65 21.13 16.72
N ASN A 88 4.91 21.18 17.15
CA ASN A 88 5.32 21.99 18.30
C ASN A 88 5.39 23.46 17.86
N SER A 89 4.33 24.22 18.13
CA SER A 89 4.36 25.69 18.19
C SER A 89 4.57 26.16 19.62
#